data_AF-A0A2J6MYA3-F1
#
_entry.id   AF-A0A2J6MYA3-F1
#
_cell.length_a   1.000
_cell.length_b   1.000
_cell.length_c   1.000
_cell.angle_alpha   90.00
_cell.angle_beta   90.00
_cell.angle_gamma   90.00
#
_symmetry.space_group_name_H-M   'P 1'
#
loop_
_entity.id
_entity.type
_entity.pdbx_description
1 polymer ?
#
loop_
_entity_poly.entity_id
_entity_poly.type
_entity_poly.pdbx_seq_one_letter_code
_entity_poly.pdbx_strand_id
1 'polypeptide(L)'
;MLEDILIMQDEKEERIEEILNKDKGSTKRTTIILEKEEREFIDKLIREGKEPGIKPLISKMLDVYRSMMIYDWRFPGEYYCGISRIAFLNIELVNILIQNIPKDKWREIGRKMGEAAKVSMEATLGIQTSESEKWNEVFKRLRVQGFGDFYLKDKYLLIKAPFISESEIWAGFLEGLLNVELDVKTFTPPFVFEIKQS
;
A
#
# COMPACT_ATOMS: atom_id res chain seq x y z
N MET A 1 -43.03 -3.63 8.95
CA MET A 1 -41.79 -3.10 9.57
C MET A 1 -40.53 -3.81 9.08
N LEU A 2 -40.38 -5.14 9.22
CA LEU A 2 -39.22 -5.86 8.66
C LEU A 2 -39.29 -5.99 7.13
N GLU A 3 -40.48 -6.25 6.58
CA GLU A 3 -40.70 -6.30 5.13
C GLU A 3 -40.46 -4.94 4.46
N ASP A 4 -40.91 -3.84 5.07
CA ASP A 4 -40.70 -2.49 4.54
C ASP A 4 -39.21 -2.10 4.51
N ILE A 5 -38.41 -2.59 5.46
CA ILE A 5 -36.95 -2.33 5.49
C ILE A 5 -36.23 -3.11 4.38
N LEU A 6 -36.67 -4.35 4.10
CA LEU A 6 -36.11 -5.18 3.03
C LEU A 6 -36.43 -4.60 1.65
N ILE A 7 -37.68 -4.18 1.44
CA ILE A 7 -38.11 -3.54 0.18
C ILE A 7 -37.32 -2.23 -0.08
N MET A 8 -37.08 -1.43 0.96
CA MET A 8 -36.28 -0.20 0.84
C MET A 8 -34.78 -0.46 0.58
N GLN A 9 -34.26 -1.62 0.99
CA GLN A 9 -32.87 -2.02 0.71
C GLN A 9 -32.74 -2.53 -0.73
N ASP A 10 -33.67 -3.36 -1.18
CA ASP A 10 -33.71 -3.88 -2.55
C ASP A 10 -33.88 -2.76 -3.59
N GLU A 11 -34.78 -1.79 -3.35
CA GLU A 11 -34.96 -0.63 -4.23
C GLU A 11 -33.70 0.26 -4.32
N LYS A 12 -32.92 0.32 -3.24
CA LYS A 12 -31.68 1.09 -3.19
C LYS A 12 -30.56 0.36 -3.94
N GLU A 13 -30.49 -0.96 -3.83
CA GLU A 13 -29.54 -1.80 -4.56
C GLU A 13 -29.83 -1.78 -6.08
N GLU A 14 -31.10 -1.92 -6.49
CA GLU A 14 -31.49 -1.80 -7.90
C GLU A 14 -31.15 -0.42 -8.49
N ARG A 15 -31.39 0.66 -7.75
CA ARG A 15 -30.98 2.02 -8.19
C ARG A 15 -29.47 2.17 -8.32
N ILE A 16 -28.71 1.56 -7.43
CA ILE A 16 -27.23 1.58 -7.50
C ILE A 16 -26.76 0.78 -8.71
N GLU A 17 -27.33 -0.41 -8.96
CA GLU A 17 -27.04 -1.21 -10.14
C GLU A 17 -27.42 -0.49 -11.44
N GLU A 18 -28.56 0.19 -11.51
CA GLU A 18 -28.95 0.98 -12.68
C GLU A 18 -27.97 2.13 -12.96
N ILE A 19 -27.48 2.80 -11.91
CA ILE A 19 -26.50 3.89 -12.02
C ILE A 19 -25.11 3.37 -12.44
N LEU A 20 -24.75 2.16 -12.03
CA LEU A 20 -23.51 1.47 -12.39
C LEU A 20 -23.53 0.90 -13.81
N ASN A 21 -24.68 0.39 -14.26
CA ASN A 21 -24.83 -0.26 -15.56
C ASN A 21 -25.06 0.71 -16.73
N LYS A 22 -25.58 1.92 -16.48
CA LYS A 22 -25.88 2.88 -17.56
C LYS A 22 -24.67 3.59 -18.18
N ASP A 23 -23.46 3.47 -17.64
CA ASP A 23 -22.45 4.52 -17.90
C ASP A 23 -20.98 4.06 -17.88
N LYS A 24 -20.66 2.97 -18.58
CA LYS A 24 -19.28 2.42 -18.66
C LYS A 24 -18.27 3.29 -19.44
N GLY A 25 -18.59 4.55 -19.79
CA GLY A 25 -17.72 5.38 -20.63
C GLY A 25 -17.76 6.90 -20.44
N SER A 26 -18.64 7.47 -19.62
CA SER A 26 -18.74 8.93 -19.48
C SER A 26 -18.19 9.43 -18.13
N THR A 27 -17.42 10.53 -18.16
CA THR A 27 -16.93 11.18 -16.93
C THR A 27 -18.11 11.85 -16.23
N LYS A 28 -18.54 11.30 -15.09
CA LYS A 28 -19.62 11.89 -14.28
C LYS A 28 -19.14 13.21 -13.65
N ARG A 29 -19.92 14.29 -13.81
CA ARG A 29 -19.68 15.57 -13.13
C ARG A 29 -20.25 15.48 -11.71
N THR A 30 -19.41 15.78 -10.73
CA THR A 30 -19.79 15.79 -9.30
C THR A 30 -19.46 17.14 -8.70
N THR A 31 -20.41 17.74 -7.99
CA THR A 31 -20.18 18.94 -7.18
C THR A 31 -19.72 18.52 -5.79
N ILE A 32 -18.59 19.07 -5.34
CA ILE A 32 -18.08 18.88 -3.98
C ILE A 32 -18.25 20.21 -3.25
N ILE A 33 -18.94 20.19 -2.12
CA ILE A 33 -19.05 21.34 -1.23
C ILE A 33 -17.88 21.23 -0.24
N LEU A 34 -17.11 22.31 -0.14
CA LEU A 34 -16.00 22.44 0.79
C LEU A 34 -16.30 23.61 1.73
N GLU A 35 -15.97 23.44 3.00
CA GLU A 35 -15.98 24.55 3.95
C GLU A 35 -14.91 25.58 3.57
N LYS A 36 -15.09 26.80 4.06
CA LYS A 36 -14.20 27.93 3.71
C LYS A 36 -12.74 27.62 4.06
N GLU A 37 -12.51 27.06 5.24
CA GLU A 37 -11.18 26.72 5.75
C GLU A 37 -10.52 25.61 4.92
N GLU A 38 -11.29 24.61 4.49
CA GLU A 38 -10.82 23.53 3.61
C GLU A 38 -10.42 24.09 2.24
N ARG A 39 -11.24 24.98 1.69
CA ARG A 39 -10.95 25.63 0.40
C ARG A 39 -9.71 26.51 0.48
N GLU A 40 -9.60 27.34 1.51
CA GLU A 40 -8.43 28.20 1.72
C GLU A 40 -7.14 27.39 1.91
N PHE A 41 -7.23 26.26 2.62
CA PHE A 41 -6.11 25.33 2.76
C PHE A 41 -5.68 24.73 1.41
N ILE A 42 -6.62 24.26 0.59
CA ILE A 42 -6.32 23.71 -0.74
C ILE A 42 -5.72 24.79 -1.65
N ASP A 43 -6.29 25.99 -1.69
CA ASP A 43 -5.79 27.09 -2.50
C ASP A 43 -4.37 27.51 -2.07
N LYS A 44 -4.07 27.46 -0.78
CA LYS A 44 -2.70 27.66 -0.26
C LYS A 44 -1.74 26.61 -0.81
N LEU A 45 -2.09 25.32 -0.78
CA LEU A 45 -1.23 24.24 -1.32
C LEU A 45 -0.97 24.42 -2.82
N ILE A 46 -1.99 24.84 -3.58
CA ILE A 46 -1.86 25.10 -5.01
C ILE A 46 -0.93 26.29 -5.27
N ARG A 47 -1.11 27.39 -4.55
CA ARG A 47 -0.26 28.59 -4.68
C ARG A 47 1.21 28.31 -4.31
N GLU A 48 1.45 27.44 -3.34
CA GLU A 48 2.79 26.98 -2.95
C GLU A 48 3.39 25.95 -3.93
N GLY A 49 2.65 25.54 -4.97
CA GLY A 49 3.09 24.55 -5.94
C GLY A 49 3.14 23.11 -5.40
N LYS A 50 2.57 22.85 -4.22
CA LYS A 50 2.54 21.51 -3.59
C LYS A 50 1.48 20.60 -4.21
N GLU A 51 0.40 21.18 -4.73
CA GLU A 51 -0.64 20.44 -5.43
C GLU A 51 -0.95 21.14 -6.77
N PRO A 52 -1.09 20.41 -7.88
CA PRO A 52 -1.28 21.02 -9.21
C PRO A 52 -2.72 21.53 -9.43
N GLY A 53 -3.65 21.22 -8.53
CA GLY A 53 -5.04 21.68 -8.59
C GLY A 53 -5.98 20.79 -7.79
N ILE A 54 -7.23 21.24 -7.61
CA ILE A 54 -8.23 20.51 -6.83
C ILE A 54 -8.59 19.14 -7.44
N LYS A 55 -8.73 19.04 -8.76
CA LYS A 55 -9.08 17.77 -9.42
C LYS A 55 -8.00 16.69 -9.24
N PRO A 56 -6.71 16.97 -9.50
CA PRO A 56 -5.63 16.03 -9.18
C PRO A 56 -5.56 15.67 -7.70
N LEU A 57 -5.74 16.65 -6.79
CA LEU A 57 -5.75 16.41 -5.36
C LEU A 57 -6.85 15.40 -4.96
N ILE A 58 -8.09 15.63 -5.39
CA ILE A 58 -9.20 14.73 -5.09
C ILE A 58 -8.96 13.33 -5.68
N SER A 59 -8.42 13.24 -6.89
CA SER A 59 -8.08 11.95 -7.52
C SER A 59 -7.03 11.19 -6.70
N LYS A 60 -5.97 11.89 -6.27
CA LYS A 60 -4.93 11.34 -5.38
C LYS A 60 -5.50 10.91 -4.03
N MET A 61 -6.39 11.69 -3.43
CA MET A 61 -7.03 11.35 -2.16
C MET A 61 -7.88 10.09 -2.28
N LEU A 62 -8.69 9.94 -3.34
CA LEU A 62 -9.48 8.73 -3.57
C LEU A 62 -8.61 7.50 -3.79
N ASP A 63 -7.50 7.65 -4.53
CA ASP A 63 -6.56 6.56 -4.72
C ASP A 63 -5.89 6.11 -3.42
N VAL A 64 -5.49 7.07 -2.57
CA VAL A 64 -4.94 6.77 -1.24
C VAL A 64 -6.00 6.14 -0.34
N TYR A 65 -7.22 6.71 -0.30
CA TYR A 65 -8.33 6.24 0.51
C TYR A 65 -8.65 4.77 0.24
N ARG A 66 -8.74 4.41 -1.05
CA ARG A 66 -8.94 3.02 -1.47
C ARG A 66 -7.71 2.14 -1.19
N SER A 67 -6.52 2.61 -1.56
CA SER A 67 -5.31 1.78 -1.49
C SER A 67 -4.87 1.48 -0.05
N MET A 68 -5.17 2.37 0.90
CA MET A 68 -4.89 2.17 2.32
C MET A 68 -6.08 1.60 3.10
N MET A 69 -7.19 1.29 2.42
CA MET A 69 -8.43 0.80 3.03
C MET A 69 -8.89 1.71 4.18
N ILE A 70 -8.85 3.03 3.97
CA ILE A 70 -9.16 4.03 5.01
C ILE A 70 -10.62 3.90 5.49
N TYR A 71 -11.51 3.36 4.64
CA TYR A 71 -12.89 3.06 5.02
C TYR A 71 -13.02 2.02 6.15
N ASP A 72 -11.98 1.20 6.40
CA ASP A 72 -11.94 0.24 7.51
C ASP A 72 -11.32 0.84 8.79
N TRP A 73 -10.83 2.07 8.74
CA TRP A 73 -10.17 2.70 9.89
C TRP A 73 -11.20 3.15 10.92
N ARG A 74 -10.90 2.95 12.20
CA ARG A 74 -11.62 3.58 13.31
C ARG A 74 -10.83 4.79 13.76
N PHE A 75 -11.08 5.91 13.10
CA PHE A 75 -10.39 7.15 13.39
C PHE A 75 -10.99 7.83 14.64
N PRO A 76 -10.16 8.34 15.57
CA PRO A 76 -8.69 8.24 15.62
C PRO A 76 -8.18 6.97 16.34
N GLY A 77 -6.99 6.49 15.96
CA GLY A 77 -6.19 5.57 16.80
C GLY A 77 -6.18 4.09 16.41
N GLU A 78 -7.18 3.59 15.67
CA GLU A 78 -7.13 2.23 15.12
C GLU A 78 -7.16 2.24 13.59
N TYR A 79 -6.00 2.01 12.99
CA TYR A 79 -5.83 1.96 11.55
C TYR A 79 -5.65 0.52 11.10
N TYR A 80 -6.37 0.14 10.05
CA TYR A 80 -6.36 -1.20 9.51
C TYR A 80 -6.06 -1.19 8.03
N CYS A 81 -5.43 -2.25 7.56
CA CYS A 81 -5.27 -2.49 6.13
C CYS A 81 -5.56 -3.97 5.90
N GLY A 82 -6.85 -4.28 5.75
CA GLY A 82 -7.34 -5.65 5.86
C GLY A 82 -7.29 -6.16 7.28
N ILE A 83 -6.80 -7.39 7.44
CA ILE A 83 -6.63 -8.03 8.75
C ILE A 83 -5.48 -7.46 9.57
N SER A 84 -4.65 -6.59 8.98
CA SER A 84 -3.45 -6.05 9.63
C SER A 84 -3.70 -4.69 10.28
N ARG A 85 -3.38 -4.59 11.57
CA ARG A 85 -3.31 -3.32 12.28
C ARG A 85 -2.06 -2.55 11.86
N ILE A 86 -2.22 -1.26 11.59
CA ILE A 86 -1.15 -0.35 11.19
C ILE A 86 -0.89 0.66 12.31
N ALA A 87 0.39 0.95 12.54
CA ALA A 87 0.85 2.05 13.39
C ALA A 87 1.73 2.99 12.55
N PHE A 88 1.49 4.30 12.66
CA PHE A 88 2.40 5.29 12.11
C PHE A 88 3.53 5.53 13.09
N LEU A 89 4.74 5.12 12.71
CA LEU A 89 5.95 5.23 13.52
C LEU A 89 7.02 5.98 12.74
N ASN A 90 7.79 6.78 13.47
CA ASN A 90 8.99 7.41 12.93
C ASN A 90 10.06 6.34 12.64
N ILE A 91 10.76 6.49 11.53
CA ILE A 91 11.75 5.53 11.04
C ILE A 91 12.92 5.35 12.02
N GLU A 92 13.24 6.41 12.77
CA GLU A 92 14.27 6.40 13.81
C GLU A 92 13.98 5.37 14.91
N LEU A 93 12.70 5.15 15.25
CA LEU A 93 12.31 4.14 16.23
C LEU A 93 12.61 2.73 15.74
N VAL A 94 12.34 2.46 14.47
CA VAL A 94 12.65 1.17 13.83
C VAL A 94 14.16 0.96 13.75
N ASN A 95 14.91 2.00 13.39
CA ASN A 95 16.36 1.92 13.30
C ASN A 95 17.00 1.61 14.66
N ILE A 96 16.51 2.20 15.75
CA ILE A 96 16.99 1.88 17.11
C ILE A 96 16.76 0.39 17.44
N LEU A 97 15.60 -0.18 17.06
CA LEU A 97 15.35 -1.60 17.26
C LEU A 97 16.32 -2.46 16.46
N ILE A 98 16.54 -2.14 15.18
CA ILE A 98 17.43 -2.90 14.29
C ILE A 98 18.89 -2.87 14.78
N GLN A 99 19.36 -1.73 15.29
CA GLN A 99 20.72 -1.58 15.81
C GLN A 99 21.04 -2.52 16.99
N ASN A 100 20.02 -3.00 17.71
CA ASN A 100 20.18 -3.94 18.82
C ASN A 100 20.13 -5.42 18.38
N ILE A 101 19.93 -5.69 17.10
CA ILE A 101 19.83 -7.03 16.54
C ILE A 101 21.21 -7.46 16.01
N PRO A 102 21.73 -8.64 16.41
CA PRO A 102 22.94 -9.21 15.81
C PRO A 102 22.84 -9.36 14.29
N LYS A 103 23.91 -8.99 13.57
CA LYS A 103 23.92 -8.95 12.10
C LYS A 103 23.63 -10.31 11.44
N ASP A 104 24.07 -11.39 12.06
CA ASP A 104 23.82 -12.77 11.62
C ASP A 104 22.33 -13.15 11.66
N LYS A 105 21.51 -12.39 12.40
CA LYS A 105 20.06 -12.58 12.51
C LYS A 105 19.23 -11.72 11.55
N TRP A 106 19.83 -10.75 10.88
CA TRP A 106 19.11 -9.78 10.05
C TRP A 106 18.30 -10.45 8.93
N ARG A 107 18.90 -11.39 8.21
CA ARG A 107 18.21 -12.10 7.13
C ARG A 107 17.07 -13.00 7.61
N GLU A 108 17.27 -13.67 8.75
CA GLU A 108 16.24 -14.52 9.38
C GLU A 108 15.02 -13.68 9.79
N ILE A 109 15.26 -12.51 10.39
CA ILE A 109 14.20 -11.59 10.79
C ILE A 109 13.49 -11.01 9.58
N GLY A 110 14.25 -10.61 8.55
CA GLY A 110 13.70 -10.22 7.26
C GLY A 110 12.72 -11.29 6.75
N ARG A 111 13.14 -12.55 6.71
CA ARG A 111 12.29 -13.66 6.23
C ARG A 111 10.98 -13.79 6.99
N LYS A 112 11.04 -13.76 8.33
CA LYS A 112 9.84 -13.77 9.19
C LYS A 112 8.93 -12.56 8.92
N MET A 113 9.50 -11.37 8.70
CA MET A 113 8.72 -10.19 8.31
C MET A 113 8.04 -10.38 6.94
N GLY A 114 8.75 -10.95 5.97
CA GLY A 114 8.24 -11.26 4.64
C GLY A 114 7.09 -12.27 4.67
N GLU A 115 7.23 -13.34 5.43
CA GLU A 115 6.20 -14.36 5.65
C GLU A 115 4.92 -13.75 6.26
N ALA A 116 5.07 -12.89 7.27
CA ALA A 116 3.93 -12.20 7.87
C ALA A 116 3.23 -11.25 6.87
N ALA A 117 4.02 -10.52 6.06
CA ALA A 117 3.48 -9.65 5.01
C ALA A 117 2.76 -10.46 3.92
N LYS A 118 3.31 -11.63 3.52
CA LYS A 118 2.68 -12.56 2.59
C LYS A 118 1.29 -12.97 3.06
N VAL A 119 1.16 -13.46 4.30
CA VAL A 119 -0.13 -13.88 4.88
C VAL A 119 -1.13 -12.72 4.86
N SER A 120 -0.70 -11.52 5.24
CA SER A 120 -1.55 -10.32 5.20
C SER A 120 -2.08 -10.01 3.80
N MET A 121 -1.21 -10.03 2.79
CA MET A 121 -1.58 -9.74 1.39
C MET A 121 -2.46 -10.82 0.78
N GLU A 122 -2.14 -12.10 1.00
CA GLU A 122 -2.91 -13.23 0.48
C GLU A 122 -4.31 -13.26 1.10
N ALA A 123 -4.42 -13.11 2.42
CA ALA A 123 -5.70 -13.17 3.11
C ALA A 123 -6.60 -11.94 2.88
N THR A 124 -6.00 -10.75 2.77
CA THR A 124 -6.77 -9.50 2.60
C THR A 124 -7.09 -9.21 1.15
N LEU A 125 -6.12 -9.38 0.25
CA LEU A 125 -6.18 -8.89 -1.12
C LEU A 125 -6.30 -10.02 -2.14
N GLY A 126 -6.17 -11.28 -1.72
CA GLY A 126 -6.17 -12.43 -2.64
C GLY A 126 -4.97 -12.43 -3.60
N ILE A 127 -3.88 -11.73 -3.26
CA ILE A 127 -2.69 -11.63 -4.11
C ILE A 127 -1.76 -12.80 -3.79
N GLN A 128 -1.59 -13.73 -4.73
CA GLN A 128 -0.65 -14.85 -4.62
C GLN A 128 0.79 -14.35 -4.78
N THR A 129 1.51 -14.16 -3.67
CA THR A 129 2.80 -13.43 -3.69
C THR A 129 3.95 -14.24 -4.29
N SER A 130 3.81 -15.57 -4.34
CA SER A 130 4.77 -16.45 -4.98
C SER A 130 4.67 -16.49 -6.51
N GLU A 131 3.59 -15.94 -7.09
CA GLU A 131 3.40 -15.88 -8.53
C GLU A 131 4.03 -14.61 -9.10
N SER A 132 5.10 -14.76 -9.89
CA SER A 132 5.84 -13.61 -10.43
C SER A 132 4.98 -12.65 -11.28
N GLU A 133 3.92 -13.16 -11.92
CA GLU A 133 2.94 -12.36 -12.67
C GLU A 133 2.21 -11.34 -11.77
N LYS A 134 2.08 -11.65 -10.48
CA LYS A 134 1.40 -10.83 -9.47
C LYS A 134 2.31 -9.87 -8.72
N TRP A 135 3.63 -9.94 -8.93
CA TRP A 135 4.58 -9.12 -8.18
C TRP A 135 4.38 -7.61 -8.37
N ASN A 136 3.88 -7.17 -9.52
CA ASN A 136 3.54 -5.75 -9.71
C ASN A 136 2.46 -5.27 -8.73
N GLU A 137 1.49 -6.12 -8.39
CA GLU A 137 0.45 -5.82 -7.41
C GLU A 137 1.04 -5.78 -5.99
N VAL A 138 1.94 -6.72 -5.67
CA VAL A 138 2.70 -6.75 -4.41
C VAL A 138 3.54 -5.48 -4.24
N PHE A 139 4.30 -5.09 -5.27
CA PHE A 139 5.17 -3.91 -5.25
C PHE A 139 4.38 -2.61 -5.11
N LYS A 140 3.23 -2.51 -5.81
CA LYS A 140 2.31 -1.38 -5.62
C LYS A 140 1.85 -1.30 -4.17
N ARG A 141 1.51 -2.44 -3.56
CA ARG A 141 1.07 -2.50 -2.16
C ARG A 141 2.17 -2.07 -1.19
N LEU A 142 3.39 -2.57 -1.35
CA LEU A 142 4.55 -2.17 -0.55
C LEU A 142 4.84 -0.67 -0.67
N ARG A 143 4.77 -0.11 -1.89
CA ARG A 143 4.95 1.32 -2.12
C ARG A 143 3.91 2.16 -1.38
N VAL A 144 2.64 1.77 -1.43
CA VAL A 144 1.55 2.44 -0.70
C VAL A 144 1.81 2.44 0.81
N GLN A 145 2.42 1.37 1.34
CA GLN A 145 2.77 1.26 2.75
C GLN A 145 4.09 1.95 3.13
N GLY A 146 4.78 2.58 2.17
CA GLY A 146 6.03 3.30 2.44
C GLY A 146 7.28 2.43 2.52
N PHE A 147 7.24 1.21 1.99
CA PHE A 147 8.39 0.29 2.04
C PHE A 147 9.54 0.70 1.09
N GLY A 148 9.24 1.54 0.10
CA GLY A 148 10.15 1.98 -0.96
C GLY A 148 9.58 1.70 -2.34
N ASP A 149 10.38 1.99 -3.37
CA ASP A 149 10.02 1.74 -4.75
C ASP A 149 10.67 0.46 -5.26
N PHE A 150 9.84 -0.53 -5.55
CA PHE A 150 10.25 -1.84 -6.03
C PHE A 150 10.14 -1.93 -7.56
N TYR A 151 11.13 -2.59 -8.16
CA TYR A 151 11.18 -2.87 -9.60
C TYR A 151 11.74 -4.27 -9.82
N LEU A 152 11.17 -4.98 -10.80
CA LEU A 152 11.74 -6.19 -11.36
C LEU A 152 12.30 -5.87 -12.75
N LYS A 153 13.57 -6.24 -13.00
CA LYS A 153 14.19 -6.17 -14.32
C LYS A 153 14.96 -7.46 -14.57
N ASP A 154 14.48 -8.25 -15.52
CA ASP A 154 14.98 -9.59 -15.80
C ASP A 154 15.00 -10.44 -14.51
N LYS A 155 16.18 -10.83 -14.03
CA LYS A 155 16.39 -11.58 -12.77
C LYS A 155 16.73 -10.69 -11.57
N TYR A 156 16.68 -9.37 -11.71
CA TYR A 156 17.08 -8.43 -10.68
C TYR A 156 15.90 -7.73 -10.03
N LEU A 157 15.85 -7.78 -8.70
CA LEU A 157 14.96 -6.96 -7.88
C LEU A 157 15.71 -5.72 -7.41
N LEU A 158 15.08 -4.56 -7.59
CA LEU A 158 15.60 -3.26 -7.20
C LEU A 158 14.68 -2.62 -6.16
N ILE A 159 15.26 -2.09 -5.08
CA ILE A 159 14.55 -1.24 -4.12
C ILE A 159 15.21 0.14 -4.08
N LYS A 160 14.45 1.19 -4.40
CA LYS A 160 14.85 2.59 -4.20
C LYS A 160 14.15 3.19 -2.99
N ALA A 161 14.80 4.14 -2.33
CA ALA A 161 14.32 4.78 -1.10
C ALA A 161 13.72 3.80 -0.06
N PRO A 162 14.42 2.69 0.26
CA PRO A 162 13.96 1.77 1.29
C PRO A 162 13.95 2.47 2.65
N PHE A 163 13.00 2.12 3.52
CA PHE A 163 12.97 2.68 4.88
C PHE A 163 13.99 2.00 5.82
N ILE A 164 14.35 0.74 5.56
CA ILE A 164 15.44 0.04 6.29
C ILE A 164 16.74 0.16 5.49
N SER A 165 17.87 0.43 6.15
CA SER A 165 19.17 0.65 5.49
C SER A 165 20.02 -0.62 5.37
N GLU A 166 19.54 -1.75 5.90
CA GLU A 166 20.23 -3.02 5.98
C GLU A 166 19.76 -3.96 4.87
N SER A 167 20.62 -4.19 3.86
CA SER A 167 20.30 -5.02 2.69
C SER A 167 19.92 -6.47 3.02
N GLU A 168 20.52 -7.06 4.06
CA GLU A 168 20.21 -8.43 4.48
C GLU A 168 18.80 -8.59 5.04
N ILE A 169 18.27 -7.56 5.73
CA ILE A 169 16.87 -7.56 6.19
C ILE A 169 15.94 -7.55 4.97
N TRP A 170 16.26 -6.73 3.96
CA TRP A 170 15.49 -6.69 2.71
C TRP A 170 15.58 -7.97 1.89
N ALA A 171 16.77 -8.57 1.82
CA ALA A 171 16.94 -9.87 1.17
C ALA A 171 16.02 -10.89 1.83
N GLY A 172 16.12 -11.06 3.15
CA GLY A 172 15.23 -11.94 3.89
C GLY A 172 13.75 -11.61 3.68
N PHE A 173 13.37 -10.33 3.76
CA PHE A 173 11.99 -9.89 3.57
C PHE A 173 11.43 -10.31 2.22
N LEU A 174 12.17 -10.08 1.13
CA LEU A 174 11.76 -10.47 -0.20
C LEU A 174 11.75 -11.99 -0.38
N GLU A 175 12.70 -12.72 0.22
CA GLU A 175 12.71 -14.20 0.20
C GLU A 175 11.44 -14.77 0.85
N GLY A 176 11.09 -14.30 2.05
CA GLY A 176 9.88 -14.75 2.76
C GLY A 176 8.58 -14.31 2.09
N LEU A 177 8.57 -13.10 1.52
CA LEU A 177 7.38 -12.55 0.86
C LEU A 177 7.12 -13.22 -0.49
N LEU A 178 8.14 -13.38 -1.33
CA LEU A 178 8.01 -13.81 -2.71
C LEU A 178 8.31 -15.30 -2.90
N ASN A 179 8.78 -15.99 -1.86
CA ASN A 179 9.19 -17.40 -1.89
C ASN A 179 10.28 -17.69 -2.94
N VAL A 180 11.34 -16.88 -2.90
CA VAL A 180 12.52 -17.00 -3.78
C VAL A 180 13.79 -16.96 -2.94
N GLU A 181 14.94 -17.27 -3.55
CA GLU A 181 16.25 -17.04 -2.95
C GLU A 181 16.97 -15.88 -3.65
N LEU A 182 17.67 -15.04 -2.87
CA LEU A 182 18.30 -13.82 -3.39
C LEU A 182 19.80 -13.76 -3.10
N ASP A 183 20.57 -13.28 -4.07
CA ASP A 183 21.95 -12.81 -3.83
C ASP A 183 21.98 -11.28 -3.77
N VAL A 184 22.53 -10.75 -2.68
CA VAL A 184 22.71 -9.31 -2.48
C VAL A 184 23.85 -8.81 -3.38
N LYS A 185 23.57 -7.82 -4.23
CA LYS A 185 24.57 -7.20 -5.12
C LYS A 185 25.02 -5.82 -4.67
N THR A 186 24.19 -5.12 -3.89
CA THR A 186 24.56 -3.84 -3.28
C THR A 186 24.17 -3.82 -1.80
N PHE A 187 25.05 -3.24 -0.98
CA PHE A 187 24.88 -3.13 0.47
C PHE A 187 24.42 -1.73 0.92
N THR A 188 24.25 -0.81 -0.04
CA THR A 188 23.70 0.53 0.17
C THR A 188 22.60 0.81 -0.86
N PRO A 189 21.59 1.64 -0.52
CA PRO A 189 20.55 2.00 -1.48
C PRO A 189 21.11 2.72 -2.73
N PRO A 190 20.57 2.44 -3.92
CA PRO A 190 19.48 1.50 -4.19
C PRO A 190 19.94 0.03 -4.06
N PHE A 191 19.10 -0.78 -3.41
CA PHE A 191 19.42 -2.19 -3.23
C PHE A 191 19.13 -2.98 -4.49
N VAL A 192 20.08 -3.81 -4.90
CA VAL A 192 19.97 -4.72 -6.02
C VAL A 192 20.14 -6.14 -5.51
N PHE A 193 19.18 -7.00 -5.83
CA PHE A 193 19.18 -8.41 -5.52
C PHE A 193 19.06 -9.20 -6.81
N GLU A 194 19.80 -10.30 -6.93
CA GLU A 194 19.65 -11.26 -8.04
C GLU A 194 18.85 -12.47 -7.55
N ILE A 195 17.81 -12.85 -8.29
CA ILE A 195 17.04 -14.06 -8.02
C ILE A 195 17.87 -15.26 -8.45
N LYS A 196 18.10 -16.20 -7.54
CA LYS A 196 18.73 -17.48 -7.88
C LYS A 196 17.74 -18.31 -8.69
N GLN A 197 18.18 -18.82 -9.84
CA GLN A 197 17.43 -19.82 -10.56
C GLN A 197 17.41 -21.10 -9.72
N SER A 198 16.19 -21.57 -9.40
CA SER A 198 15.95 -22.90 -8.83
C SER A 198 16.10 -23.98 -9.89
#